data_AF-A0AAE6EJW6-F1
#
_entry.id   AF-A0AAE6EJW6-F1
#
_cell.length_a   1.000
_cell.length_b   1.000
_cell.length_c   1.000
_cell.angle_alpha   90.00
_cell.angle_beta   90.00
_cell.angle_gamma   90.00
#
_symmetry.space_group_name_H-M   'P 1'
#
loop_
_entity.id
_entity.type
_entity.pdbx_description
1 polymer ?
#
loop_
_entity_poly.entity_id
_entity_poly.type
_entity_poly.pdbx_seq_one_letter_code
_entity_poly.pdbx_strand_id
1 'polypeptide(L)'
;MPYDQKIDDELNTYHKSAVQFIKSMEQAAGTPEGRFGNEKAQKFYAESAANLANVQVRADVLSGKECFNKPVQNLIKKSDFASIDATLQQKQNTLGGTDSQSKIATSPSGNCLAVMVRGVRLAQQRLESDHQTMDKLTPTVATLNQESISASVTVALKGLRAKKP
;
A
#
# COMPACT_ATOMS: atom_id res chain seq x y z
N MET A 1 0.73 9.69 19.67
CA MET A 1 -0.53 9.55 18.93
C MET A 1 -1.40 8.60 19.72
N PRO A 2 -2.67 8.92 19.95
CA PRO A 2 -3.63 7.98 20.51
C PRO A 2 -3.86 6.82 19.53
N TYR A 3 -4.17 5.64 20.06
CA TYR A 3 -4.63 4.51 19.27
C TYR A 3 -6.03 4.81 18.71
N ASP A 4 -6.26 4.47 17.45
CA ASP A 4 -7.55 4.57 16.78
C ASP A 4 -7.93 3.21 16.22
N GLN A 5 -8.93 2.57 16.83
CA GLN A 5 -9.38 1.24 16.43
C GLN A 5 -9.97 1.23 15.02
N LYS A 6 -10.60 2.32 14.58
CA LYS A 6 -11.24 2.39 13.27
C LYS A 6 -10.20 2.39 12.15
N ILE A 7 -9.09 3.10 12.33
CA ILE A 7 -7.95 3.02 11.38
C ILE A 7 -7.37 1.61 11.35
N ASP A 8 -7.24 0.95 12.50
CA ASP A 8 -6.76 -0.43 12.58
C ASP A 8 -7.66 -1.37 11.76
N ASP A 9 -8.96 -1.34 12.01
CA ASP A 9 -9.95 -2.19 11.36
C ASP A 9 -10.06 -1.92 9.85
N GLU A 10 -10.05 -0.65 9.43
CA GLU A 10 -10.11 -0.24 8.02
C GLU A 10 -8.84 -0.67 7.26
N LEU A 11 -7.65 -0.54 7.86
CA LEU A 11 -6.40 -1.01 7.26
C LEU A 11 -6.32 -2.54 7.15
N ASN A 12 -6.77 -3.29 8.17
CA ASN A 12 -6.84 -4.76 8.07
C ASN A 12 -7.84 -5.22 7.02
N THR A 13 -9.00 -4.55 6.93
CA THR A 13 -10.04 -4.85 5.95
C THR A 13 -9.50 -4.63 4.54
N TYR A 14 -8.88 -3.48 4.30
CA TYR A 14 -8.22 -3.16 3.04
C TYR A 14 -7.13 -4.19 2.68
N HIS A 15 -6.28 -4.59 3.63
CA HIS A 15 -5.22 -5.57 3.36
C HIS A 15 -5.78 -6.90 2.88
N LYS A 16 -6.80 -7.42 3.58
CA LYS A 16 -7.47 -8.68 3.19
C LYS A 16 -8.09 -8.57 1.81
N SER A 17 -8.83 -7.49 1.53
CA SER A 17 -9.46 -7.29 0.23
C SER A 17 -8.45 -7.14 -0.89
N ALA A 18 -7.35 -6.41 -0.66
CA ALA A 18 -6.31 -6.19 -1.66
C ALA A 18 -5.57 -7.48 -2.02
N VAL A 19 -5.20 -8.30 -1.02
CA VAL A 19 -4.55 -9.60 -1.25
C VAL A 19 -5.48 -10.53 -2.04
N GLN A 20 -6.76 -10.59 -1.67
CA GLN A 20 -7.75 -11.40 -2.40
C GLN A 20 -7.96 -10.90 -3.82
N PHE A 21 -8.06 -9.59 -4.01
CA PHE A 21 -8.21 -8.96 -5.31
C PHE A 21 -7.01 -9.30 -6.23
N ILE A 22 -5.78 -9.06 -5.75
CA ILE A 22 -4.56 -9.35 -6.52
C ILE A 22 -4.54 -10.80 -6.97
N LYS A 23 -4.79 -11.73 -6.06
CA LYS A 23 -4.83 -13.17 -6.36
C LYS A 23 -5.92 -13.51 -7.38
N SER A 24 -7.10 -12.90 -7.27
CA SER A 24 -8.20 -13.15 -8.22
C SER A 24 -7.86 -12.66 -9.63
N MET A 25 -7.23 -11.49 -9.75
CA MET A 25 -6.79 -10.94 -11.03
C MET A 25 -5.63 -11.72 -11.63
N GLU A 26 -4.71 -12.21 -10.79
CA GLU A 26 -3.64 -13.13 -11.20
C GLU A 26 -4.22 -14.43 -11.79
N GLN A 27 -5.18 -15.04 -11.12
CA GLN A 27 -5.82 -16.28 -11.57
C GLN A 27 -6.64 -16.09 -12.85
N ALA A 28 -7.20 -14.90 -13.05
CA ALA A 28 -7.93 -14.53 -14.25
C ALA A 28 -7.03 -13.89 -15.33
N ALA A 29 -5.71 -13.88 -15.15
CA ALA A 29 -4.80 -13.21 -16.08
C ALA A 29 -4.91 -13.84 -17.48
N GLY A 30 -5.22 -13.00 -18.47
CA GLY A 30 -5.44 -13.43 -19.86
C GLY A 30 -6.90 -13.70 -20.23
N THR A 31 -7.84 -13.62 -19.27
CA THR A 31 -9.28 -13.62 -19.53
C THR A 31 -9.85 -12.20 -19.46
N PRO A 32 -11.07 -11.93 -19.98
CA PRO A 32 -11.73 -10.63 -19.84
C PRO A 32 -11.97 -10.21 -18.38
N GLU A 33 -12.09 -11.17 -17.46
CA GLU A 33 -12.32 -10.93 -16.03
C GLU A 33 -11.08 -10.41 -15.30
N GLY A 34 -9.89 -10.78 -15.76
CA GLY A 34 -8.61 -10.34 -15.19
C GLY A 34 -8.03 -9.09 -15.83
N ARG A 35 -8.80 -8.39 -16.68
CA ARG A 35 -8.36 -7.14 -17.32
C ARG A 35 -8.59 -5.93 -16.43
N PHE A 36 -7.76 -4.91 -16.60
CA PHE A 36 -7.93 -3.65 -15.89
C PHE A 36 -9.30 -3.02 -16.19
N GLY A 37 -9.70 -3.03 -17.47
CA GLY A 37 -10.99 -2.49 -17.91
C GLY A 37 -12.23 -3.25 -17.42
N ASN A 38 -12.07 -4.35 -16.69
CA ASN A 38 -13.19 -5.08 -16.11
C ASN A 38 -13.90 -4.24 -15.03
N GLU A 39 -15.23 -4.25 -15.02
CA GLU A 39 -16.05 -3.50 -14.05
C GLU A 39 -15.66 -3.81 -12.59
N LYS A 40 -15.38 -5.08 -12.28
CA LYS A 40 -14.99 -5.49 -10.92
C LYS A 40 -13.63 -4.92 -10.52
N ALA A 41 -12.68 -4.86 -11.46
CA ALA A 41 -11.37 -4.27 -11.23
C ALA A 41 -11.49 -2.75 -11.00
N GLN A 42 -12.19 -2.04 -11.89
CA GLN A 42 -12.45 -0.61 -11.75
C GLN A 42 -13.14 -0.27 -10.43
N LYS A 43 -14.16 -1.05 -10.06
CA LYS A 43 -14.88 -0.89 -8.79
C LYS A 43 -13.96 -1.08 -7.58
N PHE A 44 -13.14 -2.12 -7.56
CA PHE A 44 -12.18 -2.34 -6.48
C PHE A 44 -11.22 -1.16 -6.30
N TYR A 45 -10.66 -0.63 -7.40
CA TYR A 45 -9.74 0.50 -7.33
C TYR A 45 -10.41 1.76 -6.80
N ALA A 46 -11.60 2.10 -7.30
CA ALA A 46 -12.37 3.25 -6.85
C ALA A 46 -12.74 3.14 -5.36
N GLU A 47 -13.27 2.01 -4.93
CA GLU A 47 -13.66 1.78 -3.52
C GLU A 47 -12.44 1.80 -2.59
N SER A 48 -11.33 1.17 -2.98
CA SER A 48 -10.09 1.16 -2.20
C SER A 48 -9.48 2.55 -2.07
N ALA A 49 -9.49 3.34 -3.15
CA ALA A 49 -9.00 4.71 -3.13
C ALA A 49 -9.84 5.60 -2.20
N ALA A 50 -11.17 5.47 -2.26
CA ALA A 50 -12.08 6.21 -1.39
C ALA A 50 -11.91 5.81 0.09
N ASN A 51 -11.84 4.51 0.38
CA ASN A 51 -11.63 4.00 1.74
C ASN A 51 -10.30 4.49 2.32
N LEU A 52 -9.20 4.36 1.58
CA LEU A 52 -7.90 4.82 2.05
C LEU A 52 -7.81 6.36 2.17
N ALA A 53 -8.55 7.12 1.38
CA ALA A 53 -8.66 8.56 1.55
C ALA A 53 -9.35 8.92 2.89
N ASN A 54 -10.40 8.19 3.27
CA ASN A 54 -11.05 8.36 4.57
C ASN A 54 -10.09 8.00 5.73
N VAL A 55 -9.34 6.91 5.60
CA VAL A 55 -8.29 6.52 6.56
C VAL A 55 -7.24 7.62 6.69
N GLN A 56 -6.80 8.22 5.57
CA GLN A 56 -5.84 9.33 5.58
C GLN A 56 -6.39 10.53 6.37
N VAL A 57 -7.61 10.96 6.10
CA VAL A 57 -8.22 12.10 6.81
C VAL A 57 -8.28 11.84 8.32
N ARG A 58 -8.66 10.63 8.73
CA ARG A 58 -8.63 10.24 10.16
C ARG A 58 -7.21 10.25 10.72
N ALA A 59 -6.25 9.73 9.97
CA ALA A 59 -4.84 9.72 10.37
C ALA A 59 -4.29 11.13 10.53
N ASP A 60 -4.63 12.06 9.63
CA ASP A 60 -4.18 13.45 9.64
C ASP A 60 -4.62 14.18 10.92
N VAL A 61 -5.83 13.90 11.43
CA VAL A 61 -6.38 14.56 12.63
C VAL A 61 -5.95 13.93 13.95
N LEU A 62 -5.34 12.72 13.96
CA LEU A 62 -5.01 11.97 15.19
C LEU A 62 -3.80 12.50 15.98
N SER A 63 -3.07 13.51 15.52
CA SER A 63 -2.00 14.18 16.30
C SER A 63 -1.35 15.34 15.54
N GLY A 64 -1.00 16.41 16.26
CA GLY A 64 -0.24 17.57 15.72
C GLY A 64 1.29 17.45 15.77
N LYS A 65 1.87 16.33 16.23
CA LYS A 65 3.33 16.15 16.22
C LYS A 65 3.82 15.71 14.84
N GLU A 66 4.62 16.55 14.21
CA GLU A 66 5.32 16.26 12.95
C GLU A 66 6.14 14.96 13.04
N CYS A 67 6.18 14.22 11.94
CA CYS A 67 6.80 12.91 11.92
C CYS A 67 8.35 12.90 11.98
N PHE A 68 8.98 14.07 11.91
CA PHE A 68 10.44 14.19 11.94
C PHE A 68 11.01 14.17 13.36
N ASN A 69 10.76 13.09 14.11
CA ASN A 69 11.52 12.77 15.30
C ASN A 69 12.24 11.42 15.12
N LYS A 70 13.53 11.40 15.52
CA LYS A 70 14.49 10.28 15.40
C LYS A 70 13.91 8.87 15.67
N PRO A 71 12.97 8.64 16.61
CA PRO A 71 12.41 7.32 16.86
C PRO A 71 11.60 6.75 15.69
N VAL A 72 10.91 7.58 14.91
CA VAL A 72 10.11 7.10 13.77
C VAL A 72 11.00 6.89 12.54
N GLN A 73 12.02 7.72 12.34
CA GLN A 73 13.08 7.39 11.38
C GLN A 73 13.75 6.07 11.71
N ASN A 74 13.96 5.76 13.00
CA ASN A 74 14.48 4.46 13.43
C ASN A 74 13.47 3.33 13.24
N LEU A 75 12.16 3.57 13.41
CA LEU A 75 11.14 2.59 13.05
C LEU A 75 11.10 2.36 11.55
N ILE A 76 11.17 3.38 10.70
CA ILE A 76 11.23 3.26 9.22
C ILE A 76 12.53 2.55 8.78
N LYS A 77 13.67 2.90 9.40
CA LYS A 77 14.97 2.24 9.17
C LYS A 77 14.99 0.79 9.67
N LYS A 78 14.26 0.46 10.75
CA LYS A 78 14.13 -0.90 11.30
C LYS A 78 12.98 -1.69 10.68
N SER A 79 11.99 -1.02 10.09
CA SER A 79 10.85 -1.61 9.42
C SER A 79 11.18 -1.82 7.96
N ASP A 80 12.34 -2.41 7.69
CA ASP A 80 12.65 -3.15 6.47
C ASP A 80 12.24 -2.54 5.12
N PHE A 81 11.99 -1.22 5.01
CA PHE A 81 11.64 -0.60 3.74
C PHE A 81 12.78 -0.75 2.74
N ALA A 82 14.02 -0.69 3.20
CA ALA A 82 15.20 -0.97 2.40
C ALA A 82 15.35 -2.46 2.05
N SER A 83 14.85 -3.39 2.88
CA SER A 83 14.86 -4.82 2.56
C SER A 83 13.71 -5.19 1.62
N ILE A 84 12.56 -4.51 1.72
CA ILE A 84 11.41 -4.62 0.84
C ILE A 84 11.77 -4.01 -0.52
N ASP A 85 12.37 -2.82 -0.57
CA ASP A 85 12.92 -2.26 -1.80
C ASP A 85 14.00 -3.18 -2.39
N ALA A 86 14.94 -3.70 -1.59
CA ALA A 86 15.95 -4.64 -2.09
C ALA A 86 15.34 -5.96 -2.57
N THR A 87 14.31 -6.48 -1.91
CA THR A 87 13.61 -7.71 -2.29
C THR A 87 12.77 -7.48 -3.55
N LEU A 88 12.07 -6.35 -3.64
CA LEU A 88 11.32 -5.93 -4.82
C LEU A 88 12.27 -5.70 -6.00
N GLN A 89 13.43 -5.08 -5.78
CA GLN A 89 14.44 -4.79 -6.80
C GLN A 89 15.19 -6.08 -7.24
N GLN A 90 15.48 -6.98 -6.31
CA GLN A 90 16.05 -8.30 -6.61
C GLN A 90 15.05 -9.18 -7.37
N LYS A 91 13.77 -9.16 -7.00
CA LYS A 91 12.71 -9.89 -7.73
C LYS A 91 12.37 -9.24 -9.07
N GLN A 92 12.41 -7.92 -9.19
CA GLN A 92 12.30 -7.20 -10.48
C GLN A 92 13.40 -7.63 -11.45
N ASN A 93 14.65 -7.66 -10.98
CA ASN A 93 15.79 -8.13 -11.77
C ASN A 93 15.68 -9.62 -12.15
N THR A 94 15.05 -10.43 -11.31
CA THR A 94 14.88 -11.88 -11.55
C THR A 94 13.69 -12.19 -12.47
N LEU A 95 12.65 -11.34 -12.47
CA LEU A 95 11.38 -11.60 -13.15
C LEU A 95 11.12 -10.68 -14.36
N GLY A 96 12.05 -9.78 -14.70
CA GLY A 96 12.07 -9.03 -15.96
C GLY A 96 11.08 -7.86 -16.06
N GLY A 97 10.64 -7.30 -14.93
CA GLY A 97 9.66 -6.19 -14.91
C GLY A 97 10.28 -4.83 -14.58
N THR A 98 9.86 -3.78 -15.28
CA THR A 98 10.14 -2.37 -14.93
C THR A 98 8.93 -1.77 -14.20
N ASP A 99 9.09 -1.43 -12.91
CA ASP A 99 8.17 -0.54 -12.18
C ASP A 99 8.14 0.81 -12.91
N SER A 100 6.93 1.28 -13.20
CA SER A 100 6.73 2.66 -13.64
C SER A 100 7.07 3.57 -12.48
N GLN A 101 8.30 4.08 -12.42
CA GLN A 101 8.78 5.00 -11.39
C GLN A 101 7.79 6.18 -11.24
N SER A 102 6.79 6.01 -10.38
CA SER A 102 5.83 7.07 -10.17
C SER A 102 6.57 8.16 -9.42
N LYS A 103 6.75 9.32 -10.07
CA LYS A 103 7.26 10.54 -9.44
C LYS A 103 6.20 11.10 -8.50
N ILE A 104 5.84 10.35 -7.47
CA ILE A 104 4.92 10.84 -6.46
C ILE A 104 5.73 11.72 -5.52
N ALA A 105 5.65 13.03 -5.75
CA ALA A 105 6.22 14.04 -4.87
C ALA A 105 5.52 13.97 -3.50
N THR A 106 6.13 13.27 -2.55
CA THR A 106 5.72 13.32 -1.15
C THR A 106 6.41 14.52 -0.50
N SER A 107 5.76 15.68 -0.48
CA SER A 107 6.05 16.66 0.58
C SER A 107 5.51 16.07 1.89
N PRO A 108 6.38 15.75 2.88
CA PRO A 108 5.99 15.06 4.09
C PRO A 108 5.48 16.07 5.12
N SER A 109 4.30 16.65 4.90
CA SER A 109 3.54 17.30 5.95
C SER A 109 2.62 16.27 6.62
N GLY A 110 2.57 16.25 7.95
CA GLY A 110 1.67 15.39 8.72
C GLY A 110 2.33 14.62 9.87
N ASN A 111 1.50 14.03 10.71
CA ASN A 111 1.94 13.13 11.78
C ASN A 111 2.39 11.77 11.22
N CYS A 112 3.06 10.95 12.02
CA CYS A 112 3.63 9.71 11.50
C CYS A 112 2.64 8.68 11.00
N LEU A 113 1.44 8.67 11.55
CA LEU A 113 0.41 7.76 11.08
C LEU A 113 -0.05 8.17 9.69
N ALA A 114 -0.24 9.48 9.47
CA ALA A 114 -0.55 10.05 8.16
C ALA A 114 0.50 9.70 7.10
N VAL A 115 1.79 9.77 7.43
CA VAL A 115 2.88 9.38 6.52
C VAL A 115 2.82 7.88 6.19
N MET A 116 2.58 7.03 7.19
CA MET A 116 2.48 5.58 6.98
C MET A 116 1.23 5.19 6.16
N VAL A 117 0.07 5.79 6.44
CA VAL A 117 -1.16 5.59 5.67
C VAL A 117 -0.99 6.08 4.22
N ARG A 118 -0.25 7.18 4.02
CA ARG A 118 0.13 7.62 2.68
C ARG A 118 0.96 6.56 1.96
N GLY A 119 1.86 5.87 2.65
CA GLY A 119 2.58 4.71 2.09
C GLY A 119 1.64 3.61 1.57
N VAL A 120 0.59 3.27 2.32
CA VAL A 120 -0.44 2.30 1.88
C VAL A 120 -1.14 2.78 0.60
N ARG A 121 -1.49 4.07 0.53
CA ARG A 121 -2.09 4.68 -0.66
C ARG A 121 -1.18 4.63 -1.88
N LEU A 122 0.12 4.89 -1.70
CA LEU A 122 1.10 4.79 -2.78
C LEU A 122 1.20 3.35 -3.32
N ALA A 123 1.22 2.36 -2.42
CA ALA A 123 1.22 0.95 -2.82
C ALA A 123 -0.05 0.58 -3.61
N GLN A 124 -1.22 1.09 -3.20
CA GLN A 124 -2.46 0.89 -3.95
C GLN A 124 -2.42 1.52 -5.34
N GLN A 125 -1.93 2.76 -5.44
CA GLN A 125 -1.81 3.48 -6.71
C GLN A 125 -0.83 2.77 -7.66
N ARG A 126 0.25 2.18 -7.13
CA ARG A 126 1.16 1.35 -7.92
C ARG A 126 0.48 0.09 -8.45
N LEU A 127 -0.27 -0.62 -7.62
CA LEU A 127 -1.06 -1.77 -8.08
C LEU A 127 -2.02 -1.40 -9.21
N GLU A 128 -2.72 -0.26 -9.09
CA GLU A 128 -3.61 0.24 -10.13
C GLU A 128 -2.85 0.57 -11.41
N SER A 129 -1.75 1.33 -11.29
CA SER A 129 -0.90 1.71 -12.43
C SER A 129 -0.30 0.51 -13.15
N ASP A 130 0.18 -0.50 -12.41
CA ASP A 130 0.75 -1.72 -12.98
C ASP A 130 -0.32 -2.53 -13.72
N HIS A 131 -1.50 -2.68 -13.12
CA HIS A 131 -2.61 -3.39 -13.77
C HIS A 131 -3.09 -2.64 -15.02
N GLN A 132 -3.20 -1.32 -14.96
CA GLN A 132 -3.58 -0.48 -16.08
C GLN A 132 -2.57 -0.56 -17.23
N THR A 133 -1.27 -0.48 -16.91
CA THR A 133 -0.18 -0.49 -17.91
C THR A 133 -0.06 -1.84 -18.59
N MET A 134 -0.21 -2.93 -17.83
CA MET A 134 -0.05 -4.29 -18.35
C MET A 134 -1.37 -4.89 -18.86
N ASP A 135 -2.50 -4.23 -18.61
CA ASP A 135 -3.90 -4.71 -18.78
C ASP A 135 -4.20 -6.06 -18.11
N LYS A 136 -3.27 -6.58 -17.29
CA LYS A 136 -3.41 -7.82 -16.50
C LYS A 136 -2.37 -7.86 -15.39
N LEU A 137 -2.67 -8.58 -14.30
CA LEU A 137 -1.68 -8.90 -13.27
C LEU A 137 -1.04 -10.25 -13.56
N THR A 138 0.18 -10.26 -14.11
CA THR A 138 0.95 -11.51 -14.23
C THR A 138 1.39 -12.00 -12.85
N PRO A 139 1.74 -13.29 -12.67
CA PRO A 139 2.18 -13.81 -11.37
C PRO A 139 3.31 -13.01 -10.70
N THR A 140 4.27 -12.56 -11.52
CA THR A 140 5.35 -11.65 -11.11
C THR A 140 4.79 -10.33 -10.55
N VAL A 141 3.97 -9.63 -11.34
CA VAL A 141 3.45 -8.30 -10.98
C VAL A 141 2.50 -8.41 -9.77
N ALA A 142 1.69 -9.46 -9.72
CA ALA A 142 0.82 -9.79 -8.59
C ALA A 142 1.63 -9.99 -7.30
N THR A 143 2.70 -10.79 -7.35
CA THR A 143 3.57 -11.04 -6.19
C THR A 143 4.20 -9.75 -5.66
N LEU A 144 4.80 -8.94 -6.56
CA LEU A 144 5.45 -7.68 -6.17
C LEU A 144 4.46 -6.71 -5.51
N ASN A 145 3.27 -6.55 -6.10
CA ASN A 145 2.25 -5.67 -5.55
C ASN A 145 1.67 -6.18 -4.22
N GLN A 146 1.47 -7.50 -4.09
CA GLN A 146 1.00 -8.10 -2.84
C GLN A 146 2.00 -7.88 -1.69
N GLU A 147 3.30 -8.05 -1.96
CA GLU A 147 4.37 -7.80 -0.99
C GLU A 147 4.42 -6.32 -0.60
N SER A 148 4.37 -5.40 -1.58
CA SER A 148 4.39 -3.96 -1.36
C SER A 148 3.21 -3.47 -0.50
N ILE A 149 1.98 -3.93 -0.81
CA ILE A 149 0.78 -3.61 -0.02
C ILE A 149 0.90 -4.19 1.39
N SER A 150 1.28 -5.46 1.52
CA SER A 150 1.38 -6.14 2.82
C SER A 150 2.41 -5.48 3.73
N ALA A 151 3.56 -5.11 3.17
CA ALA A 151 4.59 -4.35 3.86
C ALA A 151 4.07 -3.00 4.34
N SER A 152 3.47 -2.21 3.44
CA SER A 152 2.97 -0.87 3.75
C SER A 152 1.91 -0.90 4.84
N VAL A 153 0.95 -1.83 4.76
CA VAL A 153 -0.08 -1.99 5.79
C VAL A 153 0.53 -2.43 7.12
N THR A 154 1.47 -3.39 7.10
CA THR A 154 2.15 -3.86 8.32
C THR A 154 2.85 -2.72 9.05
N VAL A 155 3.54 -1.84 8.32
CA VAL A 155 4.19 -0.67 8.91
C VAL A 155 3.17 0.26 9.54
N ALA A 156 2.08 0.60 8.82
CA ALA A 156 1.04 1.48 9.34
C ALA A 156 0.38 0.92 10.61
N LEU A 157 0.04 -0.38 10.60
CA LEU A 157 -0.54 -1.07 11.76
C LEU A 157 0.44 -1.15 12.95
N LYS A 158 1.72 -1.46 12.70
CA LYS A 158 2.75 -1.44 13.76
C LYS A 158 2.90 -0.05 14.36
N GLY A 159 2.92 1.00 13.53
CA GLY A 159 2.99 2.39 13.97
C GLY A 159 1.80 2.81 14.83
N LEU A 160 0.59 2.42 14.43
CA LEU A 160 -0.65 2.65 15.17
C LEU A 160 -0.67 1.91 16.52
N ARG A 161 -0.33 0.60 16.50
CA ARG A 161 -0.41 -0.29 17.66
C ARG A 161 0.74 -0.13 18.65
N ALA A 162 1.87 0.47 18.27
CA ALA A 162 2.99 0.77 19.18
C ALA A 162 2.62 1.74 20.32
N LYS A 163 1.41 2.29 20.32
CA LYS A 163 0.85 3.15 21.36
C LYS A 163 -0.43 2.59 21.98
N LYS A 164 -0.79 1.34 21.68
CA LYS A 164 -1.79 0.60 22.46
C LYS A 164 -1.23 0.47 23.89
N PRO A 165 -1.96 0.90 24.93
CA PRO A 165 -1.52 0.76 26.31
C PRO A 165 -1.26 -0.71 26.68
#